data_AF-A0A529ZBG9-F1
#
_entry.id   AF-A0A529ZBG9-F1
#
_cell.length_a   1.000
_cell.length_b   1.000
_cell.length_c   1.000
_cell.angle_alpha   90.00
_cell.angle_beta   90.00
_cell.angle_gamma   90.00
#
_symmetry.space_group_name_H-M   'P 1'
#
loop_
_entity.id
_entity.type
_entity.pdbx_description
1 polymer ?
#
loop_
_entity_poly.entity_id
_entity_poly.type
_entity_poly.pdbx_seq_one_letter_code
_entity_poly.pdbx_strand_id
1 'polypeptide(L)'
;MPVSFLGHRKLTFASKGAVWGEWARFSIVQALNLLLIWVSTNLSREGYFAGWQTFAVISIAIPALNFVAFQAWVFARKLAV
;
A
#
# COMPACT_ATOMS: atom_id res chain seq x y z
N MET A 1 -3.69 -15.47 -5.91
CA MET A 1 -2.95 -14.19 -5.96
C MET A 1 -3.94 -13.07 -6.20
N PRO A 2 -3.92 -11.97 -5.41
CA PRO A 2 -4.84 -10.85 -5.63
C PRO A 2 -4.58 -10.22 -7.01
N VAL A 3 -5.66 -9.90 -7.74
CA VAL A 3 -5.61 -9.33 -9.10
C VAL A 3 -4.83 -8.01 -9.11
N SER A 4 -4.94 -7.22 -8.02
CA SER A 4 -4.17 -6.00 -7.78
C SER A 4 -2.65 -6.22 -7.82
N PHE A 5 -2.13 -7.30 -7.23
CA PHE A 5 -0.69 -7.58 -7.25
C PHE A 5 -0.19 -7.88 -8.66
N LEU A 6 -0.94 -8.69 -9.43
CA LEU A 6 -0.59 -8.99 -10.82
C LEU A 6 -0.66 -7.74 -11.71
N GLY A 7 -1.67 -6.88 -11.49
CA GLY A 7 -1.80 -5.60 -12.17
C GLY A 7 -0.61 -4.68 -11.90
N HIS A 8 -0.28 -4.45 -10.63
CA HIS A 8 0.84 -3.58 -10.26
C HIS A 8 2.19 -4.13 -10.73
N ARG A 9 2.42 -5.43 -10.58
CA ARG A 9 3.68 -6.05 -11.02
C ARG A 9 3.88 -5.99 -12.53
N LYS A 10 2.83 -6.28 -13.31
CA LYS A 10 2.93 -6.41 -14.78
C LYS A 10 2.73 -5.10 -15.54
N LEU A 11 1.76 -4.28 -15.14
CA LEU A 11 1.38 -3.04 -15.84
C LEU A 11 2.02 -1.79 -15.22
N THR A 12 1.95 -1.63 -13.89
CA THR A 12 2.37 -0.38 -13.24
C THR A 12 3.89 -0.28 -13.03
N PHE A 13 4.52 -1.35 -12.55
CA PHE A 13 5.94 -1.34 -12.16
C PHE A 13 6.84 -2.23 -13.03
N ALA A 14 6.26 -3.03 -13.93
CA ALA A 14 6.96 -3.92 -14.85
C ALA A 14 8.12 -4.73 -14.20
N SER A 15 7.89 -5.23 -12.98
CA SER A 15 8.93 -5.89 -12.19
C SER A 15 9.23 -7.30 -12.70
N LYS A 16 10.52 -7.61 -12.83
CA LYS A 16 11.06 -8.94 -13.12
C LYS A 16 11.63 -9.65 -11.88
N GLY A 17 11.41 -9.10 -10.68
CA GLY A 17 11.95 -9.64 -9.43
C GLY A 17 11.30 -10.96 -8.97
N ALA A 18 11.81 -11.55 -7.88
CA ALA A 18 11.31 -12.81 -7.35
C ALA A 18 9.84 -12.69 -6.87
N VAL A 19 8.93 -13.50 -7.44
CA VAL A 19 7.48 -13.43 -7.21
C VAL A 19 7.11 -13.55 -5.74
N TRP A 20 7.69 -14.52 -5.03
CA TRP A 20 7.39 -14.76 -3.61
C TRP A 20 7.88 -13.64 -2.69
N GLY A 21 9.04 -13.05 -2.98
CA GLY A 21 9.57 -11.94 -2.19
C GLY A 21 8.76 -10.66 -2.34
N GLU A 22 8.31 -10.34 -3.56
CA GLU A 22 7.42 -9.21 -3.81
C GLU A 22 6.03 -9.44 -3.21
N TRP A 23 5.52 -10.67 -3.27
CA TRP A 23 4.22 -11.01 -2.68
C TRP A 23 4.23 -10.85 -1.16
N ALA A 24 5.30 -11.29 -0.47
CA ALA A 24 5.44 -11.09 0.97
C ALA A 24 5.45 -9.59 1.35
N ARG A 25 6.22 -8.76 0.63
CA ARG A 25 6.26 -7.31 0.88
C ARG A 25 4.91 -6.65 0.57
N PHE A 26 4.24 -7.08 -0.50
CA PHE A 26 2.89 -6.61 -0.82
C PHE A 26 1.92 -6.93 0.32
N SER A 27 1.94 -8.15 0.84
CA SER A 27 1.10 -8.55 1.99
C SER A 27 1.37 -7.70 3.23
N ILE A 28 2.63 -7.34 3.49
CA ILE A 28 2.99 -6.41 4.60
C ILE A 28 2.35 -5.03 4.37
N VAL A 29 2.46 -4.47 3.16
CA VAL A 29 1.84 -3.18 2.83
C VAL A 29 0.32 -3.24 2.99
N GLN A 30 -0.32 -4.34 2.57
CA GLN A 30 -1.76 -4.50 2.75
C GLN A 30 -2.17 -4.62 4.23
N ALA A 31 -1.40 -5.30 5.06
CA ALA A 31 -1.65 -5.34 6.50
C ALA A 31 -1.52 -3.95 7.14
N LEU A 32 -0.52 -3.16 6.73
CA LEU A 32 -0.35 -1.77 7.17
C LEU A 32 -1.52 -0.88 6.74
N ASN A 33 -2.04 -1.08 5.53
CA ASN A 33 -3.22 -0.34 5.05
C ASN A 33 -4.45 -0.63 5.89
N LEU A 34 -4.70 -1.90 6.22
CA LEU A 34 -5.81 -2.29 7.10
C LEU A 34 -5.65 -1.67 8.49
N LEU A 35 -4.43 -1.66 9.03
CA LEU A 35 -4.13 -1.01 10.31
C LEU A 35 -4.40 0.50 10.25
N LEU A 36 -3.94 1.19 9.20
CA LEU A 36 -4.16 2.63 9.02
C LEU A 36 -5.66 2.97 8.91
N ILE A 37 -6.43 2.16 8.16
CA ILE A 37 -7.88 2.33 8.07
C ILE A 37 -8.52 2.15 9.44
N TRP A 38 -8.15 1.09 10.17
CA TRP A 38 -8.68 0.81 11.49
C TRP A 38 -8.37 1.95 12.47
N VAL A 39 -7.13 2.43 12.53
CA VAL A 39 -6.73 3.58 13.38
C VAL A 39 -7.52 4.83 12.99
N SER A 40 -7.55 5.19 11.70
CA SER A 40 -8.22 6.41 11.22
C SER A 40 -9.72 6.40 11.50
N THR A 41 -10.34 5.21 11.44
CA THR A 41 -11.77 5.03 11.74
C THR A 41 -12.04 5.13 13.24
N ASN A 42 -11.20 4.53 14.09
CA ASN A 42 -11.36 4.64 15.55
C ASN A 42 -11.12 6.07 16.04
N LEU A 43 -10.09 6.75 15.54
CA LEU A 43 -9.85 8.16 15.85
C LEU A 43 -11.04 9.05 15.46
N SER A 44 -11.72 8.75 14.35
CA SER A 44 -12.94 9.46 13.99
C SER A 44 -14.10 9.16 14.93
N ARG A 45 -14.26 7.89 15.31
CA ARG A 45 -15.29 7.45 16.25
C ARG A 45 -15.13 8.09 17.63
N GLU A 46 -13.89 8.28 18.09
CA GLU A 46 -13.56 8.95 19.36
C GLU A 46 -13.64 10.48 19.26
N GLY A 47 -13.92 11.04 18.08
CA GLY A 47 -14.09 12.47 17.86
C GLY A 47 -12.79 13.24 17.58
N TYR A 48 -11.64 12.56 17.51
CA TYR A 48 -10.37 13.19 17.15
C TYR A 48 -10.31 13.59 15.67
N PHE A 49 -11.01 12.85 14.80
CA PHE A 49 -11.13 13.17 13.37
C PHE A 49 -12.56 13.42 12.93
N ALA A 50 -12.76 14.51 12.20
CA ALA A 50 -13.96 14.70 11.41
C ALA A 50 -14.00 13.70 10.24
N GLY A 51 -15.20 13.30 9.81
CA GLY A 51 -15.36 12.29 8.74
C GLY A 51 -14.61 12.62 7.45
N TRP A 52 -14.46 13.91 7.11
CA TRP A 52 -13.69 14.34 5.94
C TRP A 52 -12.18 14.10 6.09
N GLN A 53 -11.63 14.17 7.31
CA GLN A 53 -10.20 13.88 7.58
C GLN A 53 -9.93 12.39 7.42
N THR A 54 -10.79 11.54 7.97
CA THR A 54 -10.72 10.09 7.77
C THR A 54 -10.87 9.73 6.30
N PHE A 55 -11.78 10.38 5.58
CA PHE A 55 -11.90 10.22 4.13
C PHE A 55 -10.61 10.61 3.40
N ALA A 56 -10.00 11.76 3.72
CA ALA A 56 -8.75 12.19 3.09
C ALA A 56 -7.59 11.20 3.35
N VAL A 57 -7.49 10.67 4.57
CA VAL A 57 -6.46 9.66 4.90
C VAL A 57 -6.65 8.40 4.05
N ILE A 58 -7.87 7.85 4.02
CA ILE A 58 -8.15 6.60 3.32
C ILE A 58 -8.03 6.77 1.79
N SER A 59 -8.47 7.91 1.26
CA SER A 59 -8.61 8.12 -0.19
C SER A 59 -7.36 8.69 -0.85
N ILE A 60 -6.50 9.38 -0.09
CA ILE A 60 -5.35 10.12 -0.65
C ILE A 60 -4.06 9.64 0.00
N ALA A 61 -3.97 9.71 1.33
CA ALA A 61 -2.72 9.40 2.03
C ALA A 61 -2.33 7.92 1.86
N ILE A 62 -3.27 6.99 2.05
CA ILE A 62 -3.02 5.55 1.88
C ILE A 62 -2.58 5.22 0.43
N PRO A 63 -3.28 5.64 -0.64
CA PRO A 63 -2.82 5.43 -2.01
C PRO A 63 -1.45 6.05 -2.32
N ALA A 64 -1.17 7.25 -1.82
CA ALA A 64 0.13 7.90 -2.01
C ALA A 64 1.26 7.11 -1.33
N LEU A 65 1.06 6.67 -0.09
CA LEU A 65 2.01 5.82 0.64
C LEU A 65 2.21 4.47 -0.05
N ASN A 66 1.12 3.87 -0.54
CA ASN A 66 1.18 2.64 -1.32
C ASN A 66 2.01 2.80 -2.57
N PHE A 67 1.83 3.89 -3.30
CA PHE A 67 2.63 4.16 -4.50
C PHE A 67 4.12 4.22 -4.17
N VAL A 68 4.49 4.97 -3.12
CA VAL A 68 5.90 5.08 -2.67
C VAL A 68 6.43 3.72 -2.21
N ALA A 69 5.68 2.99 -1.37
CA ALA A 69 6.09 1.67 -0.89
C ALA A 69 6.25 0.67 -2.03
N PHE A 70 5.35 0.70 -3.01
CA PHE A 70 5.42 -0.17 -4.18
C PHE A 70 6.60 0.17 -5.08
N GLN A 71 6.85 1.45 -5.34
CA GLN A 71 7.96 1.90 -6.17
C GLN A 71 9.33 1.67 -5.52
N ALA A 72 9.47 2.05 -4.26
CA ALA A 72 10.76 2.11 -3.56
C ALA A 72 11.13 0.82 -2.81
N TRP A 73 10.17 -0.08 -2.55
CA TRP A 73 10.43 -1.26 -1.72
C TRP A 73 9.86 -2.57 -2.27
N VAL A 74 8.57 -2.62 -2.65
CA VAL A 74 7.95 -3.89 -3.10
C VAL A 74 8.47 -4.27 -4.49
N PHE A 75 8.42 -3.35 -5.46
CA PHE A 75 8.83 -3.57 -6.84
C PHE A 75 10.11 -2.82 -7.22
N ALA A 76 10.87 -2.34 -6.23
CA ALA A 76 12.14 -1.68 -6.48
C ALA A 76 13.04 -2.59 -7.30
N ARG A 77 13.34 -2.16 -8.53
CA ARG A 77 14.41 -2.76 -9.33
C ARG A 77 15.69 -2.61 -8.52
N LYS A 78 16.20 -3.71 -7.98
CA LYS A 78 17.62 -3.77 -7.63
C LYS A 78 18.37 -3.52 -8.93
N LEU A 79 18.99 -2.34 -9.05
CA LEU A 79 20.11 -2.17 -9.97
C LEU A 79 21.06 -3.33 -9.63
N ALA A 80 21.22 -4.26 -10.57
CA ALA A 80 22.24 -5.28 -10.46
C ALA A 80 23.57 -4.53 -10.35
N VAL A 81 24.15 -4.56 -9.15
CA VAL A 81 25.57 -4.27 -8.93
C VAL A 81 26.30 -5.58 -9.14
#